data_AF-A0A2R6C0I9-F1
#
_entry.id   AF-A0A2R6C0I9-F1
#
_cell.length_a   1.000
_cell.length_b   1.000
_cell.length_c   1.000
_cell.angle_alpha   90.00
_cell.angle_beta   90.00
_cell.angle_gamma   90.00
#
_symmetry.space_group_name_H-M   'P 1'
#
loop_
_entity.id
_entity.type
_entity.pdbx_description
1 polymer ?
#
loop_
_entity_poly.entity_id
_entity_poly.type
_entity_poly.pdbx_seq_one_letter_code
_entity_poly.pdbx_strand_id
1 'polypeptide(L)'
;MVVLIGLGFTLWTAAGAIFNLITNSRCILAWSFDRVFPEVFGSVSESFRTPVNSLILTALISWVFLILYSFFVSVVSFMAGTTLGYVFTFGSTAIAAIVFPFRKPKLYKRSGADIEVRGVPLIALLGAGLLVYFALLSYALLTNSAFGMNSPLSLLAIAAFWLFGIALFFVFKWHQKRKGINLELAFNEIPPE
;
A
#
# COMPACT_ATOMS: atom_id res chain seq x y z
N MET A 1 -32.75 -15.72 9.51
CA MET A 1 -32.02 -14.85 8.55
C MET A 1 -31.01 -13.92 9.22
N VAL A 2 -31.39 -13.12 10.24
CA VAL A 2 -30.46 -12.18 10.90
C VAL A 2 -29.20 -12.83 11.48
N VAL A 3 -29.32 -14.01 12.12
CA VAL A 3 -28.16 -14.74 12.68
C VAL A 3 -27.18 -15.22 11.60
N LEU A 4 -27.69 -15.67 10.44
CA LEU A 4 -26.88 -16.10 9.30
C LEU A 4 -26.13 -14.91 8.67
N ILE A 5 -26.79 -13.75 8.55
CA ILE A 5 -26.17 -12.52 8.06
C ILE A 5 -25.09 -12.04 9.05
N GLY A 6 -25.38 -12.06 10.36
CA GLY A 6 -24.42 -11.69 11.40
C GLY A 6 -23.18 -12.60 11.42
N LEU A 7 -23.37 -13.92 11.34
CA LEU A 7 -22.26 -14.86 11.23
C LEU A 7 -21.45 -14.67 9.94
N GLY A 8 -22.13 -14.44 8.82
CA GLY A 8 -21.48 -14.16 7.54
C GLY A 8 -20.59 -12.91 7.61
N PHE A 9 -21.08 -11.83 8.24
CA PHE A 9 -20.33 -10.59 8.37
C PHE A 9 -19.11 -10.74 9.28
N THR A 10 -19.23 -11.47 10.38
CA THR A 10 -18.10 -11.73 11.30
C THR A 10 -17.05 -12.64 10.66
N LEU A 11 -17.47 -13.66 9.89
CA LEU A 11 -16.54 -14.51 9.15
C LEU A 11 -15.81 -13.72 8.05
N TRP A 12 -16.51 -12.80 7.38
CA TRP A 12 -15.92 -11.93 6.37
C TRP A 12 -14.80 -11.05 6.95
N THR A 13 -15.02 -10.42 8.10
CA THR A 13 -14.00 -9.59 8.74
C THR A 13 -12.81 -10.41 9.24
N ALA A 14 -13.05 -11.61 9.77
CA ALA A 14 -11.98 -12.53 10.17
C ALA A 14 -11.12 -12.98 8.97
N ALA A 15 -11.77 -13.37 7.86
CA ALA A 15 -11.06 -13.74 6.63
C ALA A 15 -10.27 -12.55 6.05
N GLY A 16 -10.87 -11.36 6.06
CA GLY A 16 -10.22 -10.12 5.64
C GLY A 16 -8.97 -9.81 6.45
N ALA A 17 -9.00 -9.98 7.77
CA ALA A 17 -7.85 -9.75 8.64
C ALA A 17 -6.67 -10.67 8.28
N ILE A 18 -6.94 -11.96 8.06
CA ILE A 18 -5.91 -12.94 7.67
C ILE A 18 -5.28 -12.56 6.33
N PHE A 19 -6.10 -12.25 5.34
CA PHE A 19 -5.62 -11.88 4.00
C PHE A 19 -4.73 -10.63 4.02
N ASN A 20 -5.13 -9.61 4.79
CA ASN A 20 -4.35 -8.37 4.92
C ASN A 20 -3.02 -8.62 5.63
N LEU A 21 -2.98 -9.46 6.67
CA LEU A 21 -1.75 -9.76 7.40
C LEU A 21 -0.70 -10.44 6.50
N ILE A 22 -1.13 -11.38 5.66
CA ILE A 22 -0.25 -12.09 4.73
C ILE A 22 0.23 -11.13 3.62
N THR A 23 -0.65 -10.29 3.09
CA THR A 23 -0.29 -9.37 1.99
C THR A 23 0.69 -8.31 2.46
N ASN A 24 0.43 -7.68 3.61
CA ASN A 24 1.29 -6.63 4.15
C ASN A 24 2.68 -7.13 4.53
N SER A 25 2.79 -8.34 5.10
CA SER A 25 4.10 -8.92 5.42
C SER A 25 4.92 -9.23 4.16
N ARG A 26 4.29 -9.57 3.03
CA ARG A 26 4.96 -9.73 1.73
C ARG A 26 5.43 -8.40 1.14
N CYS A 27 4.68 -7.32 1.33
CA CYS A 27 5.13 -5.98 0.92
C CYS A 27 6.37 -5.54 1.72
N ILE A 28 6.38 -5.76 3.04
CA ILE A 28 7.55 -5.43 3.88
C ILE A 28 8.77 -6.28 3.50
N LEU A 29 8.56 -7.56 3.20
CA LEU A 29 9.60 -8.45 2.67
C LEU A 29 10.19 -7.89 1.36
N ALA A 30 9.33 -7.48 0.41
CA ALA A 30 9.78 -6.88 -0.85
C ALA A 30 10.58 -5.59 -0.62
N TRP A 31 10.11 -4.70 0.25
CA TRP A 31 10.86 -3.48 0.60
C TRP A 31 12.21 -3.75 1.26
N SER A 32 12.34 -4.88 1.98
CA SER A 32 13.63 -5.31 2.53
C SER A 32 14.57 -5.80 1.44
N PHE A 33 14.08 -6.56 0.45
CA PHE A 33 14.85 -6.97 -0.73
C PHE A 33 15.28 -5.77 -1.59
N ASP A 34 14.40 -4.78 -1.76
CA ASP A 34 14.71 -3.51 -2.43
C ASP A 34 15.68 -2.62 -1.64
N ARG A 35 16.11 -3.07 -0.44
CA ARG A 35 16.96 -2.34 0.50
C ARG A 35 16.36 -0.98 0.88
N VAL A 36 15.04 -0.85 0.88
CA VAL A 36 14.33 0.32 1.42
C VAL A 36 14.05 0.15 2.91
N PHE A 37 13.97 -1.10 3.38
CA PHE A 37 13.67 -1.47 4.76
C PHE A 37 14.81 -2.30 5.38
N PRO A 38 14.93 -2.41 6.72
CA PRO A 38 15.99 -3.19 7.35
C PRO A 38 15.99 -4.66 6.92
N GLU A 39 17.18 -5.23 6.71
CA GLU A 39 17.39 -6.63 6.27
C GLU A 39 16.79 -7.68 7.22
N VAL A 40 16.65 -7.33 8.51
CA VAL A 40 16.04 -8.21 9.53
C VAL A 40 14.60 -8.61 9.16
N PHE A 41 13.89 -7.77 8.41
CA PHE A 41 12.52 -8.06 7.95
C PHE A 41 12.49 -8.84 6.62
N GLY A 42 13.63 -8.91 5.93
CA GLY A 42 13.83 -9.67 4.70
C GLY A 42 14.16 -11.15 4.95
N SER A 43 14.45 -11.54 6.19
CA SER A 43 14.79 -12.92 6.53
C SER A 43 13.54 -13.81 6.50
N VAL A 44 13.55 -14.84 5.65
CA VAL A 44 12.54 -15.90 5.61
C VAL A 44 13.00 -17.04 6.50
N SER A 45 12.13 -17.53 7.39
CA SER A 45 12.46 -18.68 8.24
C SER A 45 12.53 -19.95 7.38
N GLU A 46 13.60 -20.74 7.50
CA GLU A 46 13.76 -22.00 6.77
C GLU A 46 12.67 -23.03 7.10
N SER A 47 12.19 -23.03 8.35
CA SER A 47 11.20 -24.01 8.83
C SER A 47 9.79 -23.72 8.32
N PHE A 48 9.36 -22.45 8.32
CA PHE A 48 8.01 -22.05 7.94
C PHE A 48 7.91 -21.53 6.49
N ARG A 49 9.05 -21.27 5.83
CA ARG A 49 9.14 -20.67 4.49
C ARG A 49 8.35 -19.35 4.36
N THR A 50 8.22 -18.64 5.48
CA THR A 50 7.49 -17.36 5.59
C THR A 50 8.35 -16.29 6.28
N PRO A 51 8.17 -15.01 5.95
CA PRO A 51 8.88 -13.90 6.59
C PRO A 51 8.30 -13.62 7.98
N VAL A 52 8.70 -14.42 8.97
CA VAL A 52 8.15 -14.39 10.34
C VAL A 52 8.33 -13.01 10.99
N ASN A 53 9.50 -12.37 10.80
CA ASN A 53 9.77 -11.05 11.38
C ASN A 53 8.84 -9.96 10.82
N SER A 54 8.59 -9.98 9.49
CA SER A 54 7.63 -9.08 8.84
C SER A 54 6.20 -9.35 9.30
N LEU A 55 5.85 -10.61 9.52
CA LEU A 55 4.54 -11.01 10.05
C LEU A 55 4.33 -10.48 11.47
N ILE A 56 5.29 -10.70 12.37
CA ILE A 56 5.24 -10.23 13.76
C ILE A 56 5.15 -8.70 13.79
N LEU A 57 5.95 -7.99 12.99
CA LEU A 57 5.90 -6.54 12.91
C LEU A 57 4.50 -6.05 12.50
N THR A 58 3.95 -6.63 11.43
CA THR A 58 2.61 -6.27 10.93
C THR A 58 1.53 -6.57 11.98
N ALA A 59 1.62 -7.72 12.65
CA ALA A 59 0.67 -8.12 13.69
C ALA A 59 0.73 -7.17 14.89
N LEU A 60 1.93 -6.80 15.35
CA LEU A 60 2.13 -5.90 16.47
C LEU A 60 1.59 -4.49 16.17
N ILE A 61 1.90 -3.94 14.99
CA ILE A 61 1.36 -2.65 14.55
C ILE A 61 -0.18 -2.73 14.51
N SER A 62 -0.73 -3.78 13.91
CA SER A 62 -2.18 -3.96 13.82
C SER A 62 -2.84 -4.04 15.19
N TRP A 63 -2.22 -4.75 16.15
CA TRP A 63 -2.68 -4.86 17.53
C TRP A 63 -2.68 -3.52 18.26
N VAL A 64 -1.61 -2.72 18.13
CA VAL A 64 -1.53 -1.40 18.75
C VAL A 64 -2.65 -0.50 18.22
N PHE A 65 -2.87 -0.49 16.90
CA PHE A 65 -3.95 0.29 16.30
C PHE A 65 -5.34 -0.22 16.69
N LEU A 66 -5.51 -1.53 16.88
CA LEU A 66 -6.77 -2.11 17.36
C LEU A 66 -7.09 -1.65 18.79
N ILE A 67 -6.10 -1.65 19.69
CA ILE A 67 -6.27 -1.14 21.05
C ILE A 67 -6.64 0.34 21.01
N LEU A 68 -5.89 1.15 20.25
CA LEU A 68 -6.18 2.58 20.11
C LEU A 68 -7.58 2.84 19.56
N TYR A 69 -8.01 2.06 18.57
CA TYR A 69 -9.35 2.14 18.01
C TYR A 69 -10.43 1.78 19.04
N SER A 70 -10.19 0.78 19.89
CA SER A 70 -11.16 0.33 20.90
C SER A 70 -11.39 1.32 22.02
N PHE A 71 -10.38 2.13 22.38
CA PHE A 71 -10.45 3.04 23.53
C PHE A 71 -10.65 4.51 23.17
N PHE A 72 -10.39 4.92 21.92
CA PHE A 72 -10.44 6.33 21.51
C PHE A 72 -11.34 6.57 20.30
N VAL A 73 -12.44 7.29 20.49
CA VAL A 73 -13.38 7.68 19.42
C VAL A 73 -12.71 8.56 18.35
N SER A 74 -11.72 9.37 18.74
CA SER A 74 -10.92 10.17 17.81
C SER A 74 -10.14 9.31 16.80
N VAL A 75 -9.75 8.09 17.18
CA VAL A 75 -9.07 7.14 16.30
C VAL A 75 -10.01 6.61 15.22
N VAL A 76 -11.31 6.54 15.48
CA VAL A 76 -12.30 6.16 14.45
C VAL A 76 -12.32 7.16 13.30
N SER A 77 -12.36 8.46 13.62
CA SER A 77 -12.32 9.54 12.61
C SER A 77 -10.96 9.63 11.91
N PHE A 78 -9.89 9.34 12.64
CA PHE A 78 -8.53 9.23 12.10
C PHE A 78 -8.41 8.07 11.09
N MET A 79 -8.93 6.90 11.43
CA MET A 79 -8.95 5.71 10.57
C MET A 79 -9.84 5.90 9.34
N ALA A 80 -10.96 6.63 9.44
CA ALA A 80 -11.73 7.02 8.27
C ALA A 80 -10.89 7.84 7.28
N GLY A 81 -10.01 8.73 7.76
CA GLY A 81 -9.04 9.44 6.93
C GLY A 81 -8.10 8.49 6.16
N THR A 82 -7.64 7.40 6.78
CA THR A 82 -6.72 6.45 6.11
C THR A 82 -7.27 5.83 4.82
N THR A 83 -8.59 5.73 4.69
CA THR A 83 -9.24 5.25 3.46
C THR A 83 -8.93 6.17 2.28
N LEU A 84 -8.91 7.48 2.49
CA LEU A 84 -8.45 8.43 1.47
C LEU A 84 -6.96 8.24 1.15
N GLY A 85 -6.14 7.86 2.13
CA GLY A 85 -4.76 7.44 1.92
C GLY A 85 -4.64 6.29 0.92
N TYR A 86 -5.50 5.26 1.03
CA TYR A 86 -5.57 4.17 0.05
C TYR A 86 -5.91 4.67 -1.36
N VAL A 87 -6.85 5.63 -1.47
CA VAL A 87 -7.22 6.24 -2.76
C VAL A 87 -6.01 6.90 -3.42
N PHE A 88 -5.19 7.62 -2.65
CA PHE A 88 -3.96 8.23 -3.17
C PHE A 88 -2.91 7.19 -3.58
N THR A 89 -2.75 6.09 -2.83
CA THR A 89 -1.80 5.02 -3.17
C THR A 89 -2.18 4.30 -4.48
N PHE A 90 -3.46 3.98 -4.66
CA PHE A 90 -3.90 3.40 -5.92
C PHE A 90 -3.94 4.42 -7.05
N GLY A 91 -4.22 5.69 -6.75
CA GLY A 91 -4.11 6.80 -7.69
C GLY A 91 -2.68 6.97 -8.22
N SER A 92 -1.66 6.92 -7.36
CA SER A 92 -0.26 6.98 -7.79
C SER A 92 0.15 5.76 -8.61
N THR A 93 -0.39 4.59 -8.28
CA THR A 93 -0.23 3.35 -9.07
C THR A 93 -0.85 3.50 -10.47
N ALA A 94 -2.03 4.12 -10.56
CA ALA A 94 -2.68 4.40 -11.83
C ALA A 94 -1.84 5.37 -12.71
N ILE A 95 -1.27 6.42 -12.11
CA ILE A 95 -0.33 7.32 -12.80
C ILE A 95 0.90 6.54 -13.28
N ALA A 96 1.47 5.67 -12.45
CA ALA A 96 2.62 4.85 -12.82
C ALA A 96 2.28 3.96 -14.02
N ALA A 97 1.09 3.34 -14.05
CA ALA A 97 0.63 2.52 -15.17
C ALA A 97 0.49 3.33 -16.48
N ILE A 98 0.01 4.58 -16.41
CA ILE A 98 -0.09 5.48 -17.56
C ILE A 98 1.30 5.83 -18.11
N VAL A 99 2.25 6.16 -17.23
CA VAL A 99 3.58 6.65 -17.60
C VAL A 99 4.53 5.51 -17.99
N PHE A 100 4.33 4.31 -17.47
CA PHE A 100 5.19 3.13 -17.66
C PHE A 100 5.57 2.85 -19.12
N PRO A 101 4.63 2.73 -20.08
CA PRO A 101 4.97 2.42 -21.47
C PRO A 101 5.80 3.53 -22.15
N PHE A 102 5.63 4.79 -21.74
CA PHE A 102 6.33 5.94 -22.34
C PHE A 102 7.72 6.18 -21.74
N ARG A 103 7.88 6.00 -20.42
CA ARG A 103 9.17 6.23 -19.74
C ARG A 103 10.13 5.06 -19.83
N LYS A 104 9.61 3.83 -19.84
CA LYS A 104 10.42 2.60 -19.85
C LYS A 104 9.96 1.65 -20.96
N PRO A 105 9.95 2.09 -22.24
CA PRO A 105 9.41 1.30 -23.36
C PRO A 105 10.13 -0.04 -23.55
N LYS A 106 11.43 -0.10 -23.26
CA LYS A 106 12.23 -1.34 -23.34
C LYS A 106 11.80 -2.38 -22.30
N LEU A 107 11.40 -1.96 -21.10
CA LEU A 107 10.89 -2.86 -20.07
C LEU A 107 9.45 -3.28 -20.36
N TYR A 108 8.61 -2.35 -20.81
CA TYR A 108 7.24 -2.64 -21.20
C TYR A 108 7.15 -3.73 -22.27
N LYS A 109 8.02 -3.66 -23.30
CA LYS A 109 8.10 -4.70 -24.34
C LYS A 109 8.61 -6.06 -23.84
N ARG A 110 9.27 -6.12 -22.69
CA ARG A 110 9.77 -7.38 -22.09
C ARG A 110 8.78 -8.00 -21.11
N SER A 111 7.81 -7.25 -20.59
CA SER A 111 6.94 -7.71 -19.51
C SER A 111 5.77 -8.59 -19.98
N GLY A 112 5.67 -8.91 -21.27
CA GLY A 112 4.54 -9.66 -21.85
C GLY A 112 3.18 -8.96 -21.73
N ALA A 113 3.18 -7.70 -21.29
CA ALA A 113 2.00 -6.85 -21.14
C ALA A 113 1.94 -5.78 -22.26
N ASP A 114 2.65 -6.02 -23.36
CA ASP A 114 2.79 -5.17 -24.55
C ASP A 114 1.55 -5.23 -25.46
N ILE A 115 0.37 -5.28 -24.85
CA ILE A 115 -0.90 -5.26 -25.57
C ILE A 115 -1.22 -3.80 -25.92
N GLU A 116 -1.30 -3.52 -27.21
CA GLU A 116 -1.70 -2.22 -27.74
C GLU A 116 -3.08 -2.31 -28.40
N VAL A 117 -3.95 -1.35 -28.09
CA VAL A 117 -5.26 -1.20 -28.76
C VAL A 117 -5.19 0.07 -29.59
N ARG A 118 -5.25 -0.08 -30.93
CA ARG A 118 -5.16 1.04 -31.88
C ARG A 118 -3.90 1.91 -31.71
N GLY A 119 -2.76 1.29 -31.39
CA GLY A 119 -1.47 1.98 -31.18
C GLY A 119 -1.33 2.67 -29.82
N VAL A 120 -2.28 2.47 -28.89
CA VAL A 120 -2.18 2.94 -27.50
C VAL A 120 -1.97 1.74 -26.57
N PRO A 121 -0.97 1.79 -25.67
CA PRO A 121 -0.76 0.75 -24.66
C PRO A 121 -2.02 0.55 -23.80
N LEU A 122 -2.54 -0.68 -23.75
CA LEU A 122 -3.75 -1.03 -22.98
C LEU A 122 -3.59 -0.67 -21.50
N ILE A 123 -2.39 -0.88 -20.95
CA ILE A 123 -2.06 -0.56 -19.56
C ILE A 123 -2.24 0.93 -19.24
N ALA A 124 -1.98 1.82 -20.20
CA ALA A 124 -2.17 3.25 -20.02
C ALA A 124 -3.66 3.64 -20.06
N LEU A 125 -4.46 2.98 -20.91
CA LEU A 125 -5.92 3.17 -20.93
C LEU A 125 -6.57 2.69 -19.63
N LEU A 126 -6.17 1.51 -19.15
CA LEU A 126 -6.64 0.98 -17.88
C LEU A 126 -6.21 1.86 -16.70
N GLY A 127 -4.95 2.33 -16.71
CA GLY A 127 -4.46 3.29 -15.73
C GLY A 127 -5.26 4.60 -15.74
N ALA A 128 -5.59 5.14 -16.92
CA ALA A 128 -6.43 6.33 -17.04
C ALA A 128 -7.84 6.11 -16.48
N GLY A 129 -8.48 4.98 -16.81
CA GLY A 129 -9.79 4.62 -16.26
C GLY A 129 -9.75 4.46 -14.74
N LEU A 130 -8.71 3.81 -14.21
CA LEU A 130 -8.51 3.64 -12.79
C LEU A 130 -8.29 4.98 -12.07
N LEU A 131 -7.54 5.89 -12.70
CA LEU A 131 -7.32 7.23 -12.17
C LEU A 131 -8.61 8.05 -12.11
N VAL A 132 -9.44 7.98 -13.15
CA VAL A 132 -10.77 8.62 -13.16
C VAL A 132 -11.65 8.03 -12.06
N TYR A 133 -11.68 6.70 -11.91
CA TYR A 133 -12.44 6.04 -10.85
C TYR A 133 -12.01 6.52 -9.45
N PHE A 134 -10.71 6.55 -9.16
CA PHE A 134 -10.22 7.02 -7.87
C PHE A 134 -10.40 8.52 -7.64
N ALA A 135 -10.39 9.33 -8.69
CA ALA A 135 -10.73 10.76 -8.61
C ALA A 135 -12.22 10.98 -8.30
N LEU A 136 -13.12 10.20 -8.90
CA LEU A 136 -14.54 10.24 -8.58
C LEU A 136 -14.81 9.73 -7.16
N LEU A 137 -14.10 8.68 -6.75
CA LEU A 137 -14.24 8.09 -5.43
C LEU A 137 -13.71 9.04 -4.35
N SER A 138 -12.58 9.71 -4.57
CA SER A 138 -12.11 10.75 -3.64
C SER A 138 -13.09 11.91 -3.55
N TYR A 139 -13.66 12.36 -4.68
CA TYR A 139 -14.70 13.39 -4.68
C TYR A 139 -15.94 12.97 -3.88
N ALA A 140 -16.42 11.74 -4.06
CA ALA A 140 -17.60 11.23 -3.36
C ALA A 140 -17.35 11.12 -1.84
N LEU A 141 -16.19 10.59 -1.45
CA LEU A 141 -15.77 10.50 -0.05
C LEU A 141 -15.59 11.90 0.57
N LEU A 142 -15.11 12.87 -0.22
CA LEU A 142 -14.87 14.23 0.22
C LEU A 142 -16.09 15.16 0.15
N THR A 143 -17.21 14.72 -0.44
CA THR A 143 -18.42 15.55 -0.52
C THR A 143 -19.51 15.05 0.42
N ASN A 144 -19.52 13.74 0.69
CA ASN A 144 -20.53 13.14 1.53
C ASN A 144 -20.09 13.13 3.01
N SER A 145 -20.75 13.98 3.81
CA SER A 145 -20.50 14.11 5.25
C SER A 145 -20.80 12.84 6.05
N ALA A 146 -21.61 11.92 5.53
CA ALA A 146 -21.92 10.66 6.20
C ALA A 146 -20.69 9.76 6.39
N PHE A 147 -19.65 9.92 5.56
CA PHE A 147 -18.40 9.16 5.71
C PHE A 147 -17.45 9.76 6.76
N GLY A 148 -17.70 10.98 7.25
CA GLY A 148 -16.86 11.63 8.26
C GLY A 148 -15.45 12.00 7.79
N MET A 149 -15.10 11.72 6.53
CA MET A 149 -13.75 11.89 5.98
C MET A 149 -13.38 13.35 5.67
N ASN A 150 -14.36 14.25 5.71
CA ASN A 150 -14.20 15.70 5.53
C ASN A 150 -13.82 16.45 6.80
N SER A 151 -13.75 15.76 7.93
CA SER A 151 -13.39 16.41 9.17
C SER A 151 -11.92 16.90 9.10
N PRO A 152 -11.59 18.05 9.70
CA PRO A 152 -10.20 18.52 9.79
C PRO A 152 -9.26 17.47 10.39
N LEU A 153 -9.77 16.66 11.32
CA LEU A 153 -9.01 15.58 11.95
C LEU A 153 -8.69 14.45 10.95
N SER A 154 -9.64 14.06 10.08
CA SER A 154 -9.42 13.05 9.05
C SER A 154 -8.46 13.55 7.96
N LEU A 155 -8.53 14.82 7.58
CA LEU A 155 -7.58 15.43 6.64
C LEU A 155 -6.16 15.49 7.21
N LEU A 156 -6.04 15.87 8.49
CA LEU A 156 -4.76 15.86 9.20
C LEU A 156 -4.21 14.43 9.33
N ALA A 157 -5.07 13.44 9.57
CA ALA A 157 -4.68 12.04 9.61
C ALA A 157 -4.04 11.58 8.30
N ILE A 158 -4.65 11.92 7.16
CA ILE A 158 -4.11 11.59 5.82
C ILE A 158 -2.74 12.24 5.63
N ALA A 159 -2.65 13.55 5.89
CA ALA A 159 -1.41 14.28 5.75
C ALA A 159 -0.31 13.69 6.64
N ALA A 160 -0.64 13.38 7.90
CA ALA A 160 0.29 12.78 8.85
C ALA A 160 0.79 11.42 8.37
N PHE A 161 -0.08 10.54 7.86
CA PHE A 161 0.34 9.24 7.32
C PHE A 161 1.25 9.36 6.10
N TRP A 162 0.90 10.25 5.15
CA TRP A 162 1.71 10.49 3.97
C TRP A 162 3.09 11.05 4.34
N LEU A 163 3.11 12.07 5.20
CA LEU A 163 4.36 12.65 5.70
C LEU A 163 5.18 11.63 6.49
N PHE A 164 4.54 10.78 7.29
CA PHE A 164 5.20 9.72 8.03
C PHE A 164 5.85 8.69 7.09
N GLY A 165 5.15 8.25 6.03
CA GLY A 165 5.70 7.35 5.02
C GLY A 165 6.91 7.95 4.30
N ILE A 166 6.82 9.22 3.89
CA ILE A 166 7.95 9.94 3.27
C ILE A 166 9.12 10.07 4.25
N ALA A 167 8.85 10.45 5.50
CA ALA A 167 9.87 10.58 6.53
C ALA A 167 10.57 9.25 6.79
N LEU A 168 9.83 8.15 6.93
CA LEU A 168 10.39 6.80 7.08
C LEU A 168 11.30 6.46 5.90
N PHE A 169 10.87 6.72 4.66
CA PHE A 169 11.69 6.49 3.48
C PHE A 169 13.03 7.24 3.56
N PHE A 170 13.02 8.52 3.93
CA PHE A 170 14.27 9.29 4.07
C PHE A 170 15.15 8.81 5.23
N VAL A 171 14.57 8.45 6.37
CA VAL A 171 15.29 7.89 7.51
C VAL A 171 16.01 6.61 7.12
N PHE A 172 15.32 5.68 6.46
CA PHE A 172 15.93 4.44 6.00
C PHE A 172 16.92 4.66 4.88
N LYS A 173 16.63 5.56 3.91
CA LYS A 173 17.58 5.94 2.85
C LYS A 173 18.89 6.46 3.44
N TRP A 174 18.81 7.30 4.47
CA TRP A 174 20.00 7.82 5.15
C TRP A 174 20.77 6.73 5.92
N HIS A 175 20.05 5.85 6.60
CA HIS A 175 20.64 4.73 7.31
C HIS A 175 21.34 3.73 6.37
N GLN A 176 20.73 3.43 5.21
CA GLN A 176 21.30 2.60 4.14
C GLN A 176 22.55 3.25 3.52
N LYS A 177 22.50 4.57 3.28
CA LYS A 177 23.66 5.32 2.77
C LYS A 177 24.85 5.23 3.72
N ARG A 178 24.61 5.27 5.04
CA ARG A 178 25.66 5.07 6.06
C ARG A 178 26.27 3.67 6.06
N LYS A 179 25.52 2.66 5.60
CA LYS A 179 26.01 1.29 5.38
C LYS A 179 26.69 1.08 4.01
N GLY A 180 26.83 2.13 3.19
CA GLY A 180 27.46 2.06 1.88
C GLY A 180 26.58 1.49 0.76
N ILE A 181 25.26 1.33 1.01
CA ILE A 181 24.32 0.76 0.04
C ILE A 181 23.73 1.89 -0.82
N ASN A 182 24.05 1.89 -2.13
CA ASN A 182 23.46 2.82 -3.10
C ASN A 182 22.11 2.28 -3.61
N LEU A 183 21.01 2.76 -3.03
CA LEU A 183 19.65 2.42 -3.48
C LEU A 183 19.38 2.77 -4.95
N GLU A 184 20.05 3.79 -5.50
CA GLU A 184 19.88 4.19 -6.91
C GLU A 184 20.34 3.12 -7.91
N LEU A 185 21.22 2.21 -7.52
CA LEU A 185 21.63 1.07 -8.35
C LEU A 185 20.60 -0.08 -8.27
N ALA A 186 20.06 -0.34 -7.07
CA ALA A 186 19.05 -1.40 -6.86
C ALA A 186 17.75 -1.16 -7.64
N PHE A 187 17.34 0.10 -7.84
CA PHE A 187 16.15 0.43 -8.64
C PHE A 187 16.40 0.44 -10.16
N ASN A 188 17.66 0.35 -10.62
CA ASN A 188 18.01 0.39 -12.04
C ASN A 188 18.21 -0.99 -12.66
N GLU A 189 18.48 -2.01 -11.84
CA GLU A 189 18.71 -3.38 -12.29
C GLU A 189 17.64 -4.29 -11.66
N ILE A 190 16.76 -4.84 -12.50
CA ILE A 190 15.89 -5.93 -12.05
C ILE A 190 16.83 -7.07 -11.63
N PRO A 191 16.66 -7.67 -10.44
CA PRO A 191 17.43 -8.86 -10.07
C PRO A 191 17.33 -9.87 -11.22
N PRO A 192 18.45 -10.33 -11.80
CA PRO A 192 18.39 -11.48 -12.69
C PRO A 192 17.78 -12.63 -11.87
N GLU A 193 16.76 -13.25 -12.46
CA GLU A 193 15.96 -14.32 -11.84
C GLU A 193 16.82 -15.41 -11.19
#